data_AF-A0A5E6QX86-F1
#
_entry.id   AF-A0A5E6QX86-F1
#
_cell.length_a   1.000
_cell.length_b   1.000
_cell.length_c   1.000
_cell.angle_alpha   90.00
_cell.angle_beta   90.00
_cell.angle_gamma   90.00
#
_symmetry.space_group_name_H-M   'P 1'
#
loop_
_entity.id
_entity.type
_entity.pdbx_description
1 polymer ?
#
loop_
_entity_poly.entity_id
_entity_poly.type
_entity_poly.pdbx_seq_one_letter_code
_entity_poly.pdbx_strand_id
1 'polypeptide(L)'
;MNHREFTEHFTLEDLRIDSSLKLSEAYGQCAIDGYIAIPVYHLSSRYRSNQEFLIKLNQHPSYECLLLSCKGEPFTYGQAPATLTAAFLRDSNANEIIENQYSDYIFKQDYVVVKSIAYASYHTHYRNTSAVWGGFTHQKGFPQHEKLSNPHTIHALSDLSIPTEDHNTTTLRVIHDSTPLGHYLSLYHLIELSFDYDLLQDLQALGNDLKGFGKIIATYNNSEYQKILRLVKKYWTDEASIESHLRTFFSSSQFNSSIDELLFEYEKEGFPWTFKDQPDKRIQFISHIKSSFSKDCLTKAKLGYSLDHCQRTITYVIYRFRCAIAHASIGEYILTINDSSLVTKKATPLLMGFINQIFKK
;
A
#
# COMPACT_ATOMS: atom_id res chain seq x y z
N MET A 1 -1.09 -25.36 -17.64
CA MET A 1 -0.92 -26.24 -18.81
C MET A 1 -1.88 -25.79 -19.90
N ASN A 2 -1.49 -25.87 -21.16
CA ASN A 2 -2.45 -25.70 -22.26
C ASN A 2 -2.99 -27.07 -22.72
N HIS A 3 -4.07 -27.08 -23.50
CA HIS A 3 -4.75 -28.32 -23.90
C HIS A 3 -3.82 -29.28 -24.65
N ARG A 4 -3.03 -28.74 -25.59
CA ARG A 4 -2.09 -29.53 -26.38
C ARG A 4 -1.04 -30.21 -25.51
N GLU A 5 -0.38 -29.44 -24.65
CA GLU A 5 0.60 -29.94 -23.68
C GLU A 5 0.02 -31.05 -22.81
N PHE A 6 -1.22 -30.90 -22.34
CA PHE A 6 -1.89 -31.94 -21.56
C PHE A 6 -2.06 -33.22 -22.39
N THR A 7 -2.67 -33.13 -23.57
CA THR A 7 -2.98 -34.30 -24.41
C THR A 7 -1.75 -35.00 -24.97
N GLU A 8 -0.61 -34.31 -25.08
CA GLU A 8 0.66 -34.90 -25.52
C GLU A 8 1.34 -35.72 -24.42
N HIS A 9 1.07 -35.42 -23.14
CA HIS A 9 1.81 -36.00 -22.01
C HIS A 9 0.97 -36.81 -21.03
N PHE A 10 -0.34 -36.56 -20.94
CA PHE A 10 -1.20 -37.14 -19.92
C PHE A 10 -2.62 -37.42 -20.40
N THR A 11 -3.28 -38.32 -19.69
CA THR A 11 -4.73 -38.50 -19.63
C THR A 11 -5.26 -38.11 -18.24
N LEU A 12 -6.58 -37.99 -18.07
CA LEU A 12 -7.16 -37.75 -16.74
C LEU A 12 -6.86 -38.91 -15.78
N GLU A 13 -6.84 -40.15 -16.29
CA GLU A 13 -6.53 -41.35 -15.52
C GLU A 13 -5.07 -41.37 -15.05
N ASP A 14 -4.12 -40.94 -15.89
CA ASP A 14 -2.70 -40.81 -15.50
C ASP A 14 -2.52 -39.90 -14.29
N LEU A 15 -3.37 -38.88 -14.17
CA LEU A 15 -3.36 -37.93 -13.06
C LEU A 15 -4.32 -38.31 -11.93
N ARG A 16 -4.93 -39.51 -11.97
CA ARG A 16 -5.94 -39.96 -10.99
C ARG A 16 -7.10 -38.98 -10.84
N ILE A 17 -7.47 -38.27 -11.91
CA ILE A 17 -8.64 -37.40 -11.95
C ILE A 17 -9.85 -38.24 -12.37
N ASP A 18 -11.03 -37.93 -11.85
CA ASP A 18 -12.28 -38.61 -12.23
C ASP A 18 -12.48 -38.60 -13.76
N SER A 19 -12.50 -39.80 -14.35
CA SER A 19 -12.64 -39.99 -15.79
C SER A 19 -14.06 -39.70 -16.30
N SER A 20 -15.03 -39.47 -15.42
CA SER A 20 -16.36 -38.99 -15.78
C SER A 20 -16.36 -37.54 -16.27
N LEU A 21 -15.35 -36.76 -15.88
CA LEU A 21 -15.19 -35.36 -16.28
C LEU A 21 -14.80 -35.25 -17.76
N LYS A 22 -15.39 -34.29 -18.46
CA LYS A 22 -15.13 -34.08 -19.89
C LYS A 22 -14.03 -33.05 -20.10
N LEU A 23 -12.86 -33.51 -20.55
CA LEU A 23 -11.82 -32.64 -21.07
C LEU A 23 -12.16 -32.16 -22.49
N SER A 24 -11.95 -30.88 -22.74
CA SER A 24 -12.10 -30.25 -24.05
C SER A 24 -11.13 -29.07 -24.20
N GLU A 25 -10.96 -28.59 -25.42
CA GLU A 25 -10.24 -27.35 -25.69
C GLU A 25 -11.21 -26.17 -25.78
N ALA A 26 -10.91 -25.09 -25.06
CA ALA A 26 -11.61 -23.82 -25.24
C ALA A 26 -10.63 -22.64 -25.10
N TYR A 27 -10.61 -21.73 -26.09
CA TYR A 27 -9.73 -20.56 -26.11
C TYR A 27 -8.23 -20.91 -25.93
N GLY A 28 -7.78 -22.05 -26.46
CA GLY A 28 -6.41 -22.55 -26.33
C GLY A 28 -6.05 -23.08 -24.94
N GLN A 29 -7.04 -23.33 -24.08
CA GLN A 29 -6.86 -23.79 -22.70
C GLN A 29 -7.63 -25.09 -22.48
N CYS A 30 -7.21 -25.87 -21.46
CA CYS A 30 -7.99 -27.01 -20.99
C CYS A 30 -9.32 -26.51 -20.41
N ALA A 31 -10.42 -27.12 -20.82
CA ALA A 31 -11.73 -26.91 -20.24
C ALA A 31 -12.29 -28.23 -19.70
N ILE A 32 -12.71 -28.25 -18.44
CA ILE A 32 -13.25 -29.43 -17.76
C ILE A 32 -14.73 -29.22 -17.52
N ASP A 33 -15.57 -30.07 -18.12
CA ASP A 33 -17.03 -29.87 -18.21
C ASP A 33 -17.40 -28.47 -18.71
N GLY A 34 -16.59 -27.94 -19.62
CA GLY A 34 -16.73 -26.59 -20.17
C GLY A 34 -16.29 -25.48 -19.23
N TYR A 35 -15.74 -25.74 -18.05
CA TYR A 35 -15.15 -24.71 -17.19
C TYR A 35 -13.73 -24.37 -17.60
N ILE A 36 -13.43 -23.07 -17.66
CA ILE A 36 -12.11 -22.51 -17.95
C ILE A 36 -11.64 -21.72 -16.74
N ALA A 37 -10.43 -21.98 -16.27
CA ALA A 37 -9.85 -21.28 -15.14
C ALA A 37 -8.99 -20.09 -15.57
N ILE A 38 -9.21 -18.95 -14.93
CA ILE A 38 -8.53 -17.68 -15.16
C ILE A 38 -7.80 -17.30 -13.86
N PRO A 39 -6.47 -17.17 -13.88
CA PRO A 39 -5.69 -16.92 -12.67
C PRO A 39 -6.01 -15.57 -12.04
N VAL A 40 -6.11 -15.56 -10.71
CA VAL A 40 -6.21 -14.38 -9.85
C VAL A 40 -4.86 -14.18 -9.17
N TYR A 41 -4.25 -13.01 -9.41
CA TYR A 41 -2.92 -12.70 -8.88
C TYR A 41 -2.98 -12.06 -7.49
N HIS A 42 -4.04 -11.31 -7.22
CA HIS A 42 -4.30 -10.73 -5.90
C HIS A 42 -5.77 -10.90 -5.53
N LEU A 43 -5.99 -11.40 -4.32
CA LEU A 43 -7.29 -11.61 -3.71
C LEU A 43 -7.36 -10.82 -2.39
N SER A 44 -8.45 -10.11 -2.17
CA SER A 44 -8.68 -9.37 -0.92
C SER A 44 -8.73 -10.32 0.28
N SER A 45 -8.17 -9.88 1.41
CA SER A 45 -8.21 -10.61 2.69
C SER A 45 -9.61 -10.81 3.27
N ARG A 46 -10.66 -10.21 2.67
CA ARG A 46 -12.05 -10.45 3.05
C ARG A 46 -12.55 -11.85 2.67
N TYR A 47 -11.87 -12.51 1.74
CA TYR A 47 -12.19 -13.87 1.32
C TYR A 47 -11.50 -14.86 2.24
N ARG A 48 -12.25 -15.89 2.68
CA ARG A 48 -11.67 -17.01 3.41
C ARG A 48 -11.00 -17.96 2.43
N SER A 49 -9.83 -18.47 2.82
CA SER A 49 -9.16 -19.54 2.10
C SER A 49 -10.02 -20.80 2.03
N ASN A 50 -9.78 -21.59 0.99
CA ASN A 50 -10.45 -22.85 0.68
C ASN A 50 -11.98 -22.72 0.57
N GLN A 51 -12.45 -21.69 -0.15
CA GLN A 51 -13.88 -21.47 -0.40
C GLN A 51 -14.16 -21.15 -1.86
N GLU A 52 -15.38 -21.51 -2.29
CA GLU A 52 -15.94 -21.16 -3.59
C GLU A 52 -16.99 -20.05 -3.43
N PHE A 53 -16.94 -19.05 -4.30
CA PHE A 53 -17.86 -17.91 -4.27
C PHE A 53 -18.54 -17.75 -5.64
N LEU A 54 -19.86 -17.78 -5.66
CA LEU A 54 -20.64 -17.54 -6.88
C LEU A 54 -20.56 -16.07 -7.30
N ILE A 55 -20.09 -15.84 -8.53
CA ILE A 55 -20.11 -14.54 -9.20
C ILE A 55 -21.32 -14.51 -10.14
N LYS A 56 -22.30 -13.65 -9.82
CA LYS A 56 -23.45 -13.41 -10.70
C LYS A 56 -23.10 -12.31 -11.70
N LEU A 57 -22.95 -12.67 -12.98
CA LEU A 57 -22.72 -11.72 -14.05
C LEU A 57 -24.03 -10.99 -14.36
N ASN A 58 -24.08 -9.68 -14.16
CA ASN A 58 -25.34 -8.91 -14.22
C ASN A 58 -26.04 -8.97 -15.59
N GLN A 59 -25.29 -8.99 -16.70
CA GLN A 59 -25.86 -9.10 -18.05
C GLN A 59 -26.22 -10.56 -18.44
N HIS A 60 -25.67 -11.54 -17.71
CA HIS A 60 -25.87 -12.96 -17.98
C HIS A 60 -25.95 -13.76 -16.67
N PRO A 61 -27.02 -13.58 -15.87
CA PRO A 61 -27.11 -14.16 -14.53
C PRO A 61 -27.20 -15.70 -14.53
N SER A 62 -27.54 -16.31 -15.68
CA SER A 62 -27.56 -17.75 -15.88
C SER A 62 -26.17 -18.34 -16.18
N TYR A 63 -25.16 -17.51 -16.41
CA TYR A 63 -23.80 -17.98 -16.64
C TYR A 63 -23.12 -18.31 -15.31
N GLU A 64 -22.65 -19.55 -15.21
CA GLU A 64 -21.89 -19.98 -14.05
C GLU A 64 -20.47 -19.40 -14.10
N CYS A 65 -20.16 -18.65 -13.04
CA CYS A 65 -18.87 -18.02 -12.81
C CYS A 65 -18.58 -18.11 -11.30
N LEU A 66 -17.41 -18.62 -10.95
CA LEU A 66 -17.02 -18.90 -9.57
C LEU A 66 -15.65 -18.29 -9.29
N LEU A 67 -15.45 -17.75 -8.09
CA LEU A 67 -14.14 -17.43 -7.55
C LEU A 67 -13.74 -18.55 -6.58
N LEU A 68 -12.59 -19.16 -6.82
CA LEU A 68 -11.97 -20.19 -6.00
C LEU A 68 -10.80 -19.57 -5.23
N SER A 69 -10.93 -19.51 -3.90
CA SER A 69 -9.83 -19.11 -3.02
C SER A 69 -9.01 -20.34 -2.63
N CYS A 70 -8.21 -20.87 -3.54
CA CYS A 70 -7.49 -22.14 -3.36
C CYS A 70 -5.98 -21.98 -3.19
N LYS A 71 -5.41 -20.76 -3.27
CA LYS A 71 -3.96 -20.56 -3.17
C LYS A 71 -3.39 -21.12 -1.85
N GLY A 72 -2.37 -21.96 -1.97
CA GLY A 72 -1.69 -22.62 -0.85
C GLY A 72 -2.39 -23.87 -0.34
N GLU A 73 -3.56 -24.21 -0.88
CA GLU A 73 -4.30 -25.42 -0.52
C GLU A 73 -3.85 -26.62 -1.38
N PRO A 74 -3.93 -27.85 -0.84
CA PRO A 74 -3.64 -29.06 -1.60
C PRO A 74 -4.78 -29.41 -2.57
N PHE A 75 -4.41 -29.83 -3.78
CA PHE A 75 -5.32 -30.43 -4.74
C PHE A 75 -5.52 -31.91 -4.39
N THR A 76 -6.77 -32.30 -4.15
CA THR A 76 -7.13 -33.69 -3.83
C THR A 76 -7.52 -34.44 -5.10
N TYR A 77 -6.68 -35.37 -5.53
CA TYR A 77 -6.93 -36.22 -6.70
C TYR A 77 -8.18 -37.12 -6.50
N GLY A 78 -8.81 -37.53 -7.60
CA GLY A 78 -9.92 -38.50 -7.65
C GLY A 78 -11.29 -37.99 -7.20
N GLN A 79 -11.35 -36.90 -6.42
CA GLN A 79 -12.61 -36.33 -5.91
C GLN A 79 -12.77 -34.84 -6.23
N ALA A 80 -11.80 -34.25 -6.95
CA ALA A 80 -11.85 -32.85 -7.30
C ALA A 80 -13.01 -32.56 -8.27
N PRO A 81 -13.90 -31.60 -7.96
CA PRO A 81 -14.92 -31.15 -8.89
C PRO A 81 -14.29 -30.54 -10.15
N ALA A 82 -15.09 -30.46 -11.23
CA ALA A 82 -14.67 -29.89 -12.51
C ALA A 82 -14.00 -28.50 -12.38
N THR A 83 -14.46 -27.69 -11.43
CA THR A 83 -13.96 -26.34 -11.16
C THR A 83 -12.52 -26.35 -10.65
N LEU A 84 -12.22 -27.15 -9.63
CA LEU A 84 -10.88 -27.32 -9.08
C LEU A 84 -9.95 -28.03 -10.06
N THR A 85 -10.46 -29.01 -10.81
CA THR A 85 -9.68 -29.69 -11.86
C THR A 85 -9.28 -28.72 -12.97
N ALA A 86 -10.18 -27.84 -13.43
CA ALA A 86 -9.85 -26.80 -14.40
C ALA A 86 -8.77 -25.83 -13.87
N ALA A 87 -8.85 -25.45 -12.59
CA ALA A 87 -7.84 -24.62 -11.93
C ALA A 87 -6.48 -25.33 -11.84
N PHE A 88 -6.46 -26.61 -11.44
CA PHE A 88 -5.24 -27.41 -11.32
C PHE A 88 -4.52 -27.51 -12.67
N LEU A 89 -5.23 -27.88 -13.74
CA LEU A 89 -4.64 -27.98 -15.08
C LEU A 89 -4.13 -26.63 -15.57
N ARG A 90 -4.73 -25.51 -15.13
CA ARG A 90 -4.26 -24.17 -15.48
C ARG A 90 -2.97 -23.80 -14.73
N ASP A 91 -2.84 -24.18 -13.47
CA ASP A 91 -1.75 -23.78 -12.56
C ASP A 91 -0.48 -24.65 -12.67
N SER A 92 -0.62 -25.89 -13.14
CA SER A 92 0.47 -26.86 -13.32
C SER A 92 1.10 -26.80 -14.73
N ASN A 93 2.29 -27.36 -14.90
CA ASN A 93 2.88 -27.68 -16.22
C ASN A 93 3.37 -29.14 -16.25
N ALA A 94 3.67 -29.66 -17.44
CA ALA A 94 3.97 -31.08 -17.59
C ALA A 94 5.18 -31.53 -16.75
N ASN A 95 6.25 -30.73 -16.76
CA ASN A 95 7.47 -31.04 -16.01
C ASN A 95 7.22 -31.10 -14.51
N GLU A 96 6.47 -30.14 -13.96
CA GLU A 96 6.13 -30.10 -12.54
C GLU A 96 5.35 -31.34 -12.09
N ILE A 97 4.41 -31.83 -12.92
CA ILE A 97 3.64 -33.04 -12.62
C ILE A 97 4.56 -34.27 -12.65
N ILE A 98 5.44 -34.36 -13.65
CA ILE A 98 6.37 -35.50 -13.80
C ILE A 98 7.37 -35.55 -12.65
N GLU A 99 7.91 -34.40 -12.24
CA GLU A 99 8.89 -34.30 -11.15
C GLU A 99 8.26 -34.58 -9.77
N ASN A 100 6.97 -34.27 -9.59
CA ASN A 100 6.26 -34.36 -8.31
C ASN A 100 5.20 -35.48 -8.26
N GLN A 101 5.41 -36.58 -8.99
CA GLN A 101 4.44 -37.70 -9.09
C GLN A 101 3.97 -38.31 -7.76
N TYR A 102 4.64 -38.02 -6.64
CA TYR A 102 4.38 -38.59 -5.32
C TYR A 102 3.96 -37.58 -4.25
N SER A 103 3.76 -36.30 -4.60
CA SER A 103 3.30 -35.28 -3.64
C SER A 103 1.98 -34.65 -4.07
N ASP A 104 1.21 -34.20 -3.08
CA ASP A 104 0.00 -33.43 -3.33
C ASP A 104 0.38 -32.09 -3.98
N TYR A 105 -0.29 -31.74 -5.07
CA TYR A 105 -0.08 -30.46 -5.73
C TYR A 105 -0.61 -29.32 -4.85
N ILE A 106 0.19 -28.30 -4.59
CA ILE A 106 -0.23 -27.09 -3.89
C ILE A 106 -0.51 -25.99 -4.90
N PHE A 107 -1.72 -25.42 -4.86
CA PHE A 107 -2.10 -24.30 -5.72
C PHE A 107 -1.20 -23.08 -5.47
N LYS A 108 -0.68 -22.50 -6.55
CA LYS A 108 0.15 -21.29 -6.54
C LYS A 108 -0.71 -20.03 -6.56
N GLN A 109 -1.95 -20.14 -7.05
CA GLN A 109 -2.85 -19.02 -7.29
C GLN A 109 -4.30 -19.34 -6.91
N ASP A 110 -5.07 -18.26 -6.77
CA ASP A 110 -6.53 -18.31 -6.74
C ASP A 110 -7.06 -18.23 -8.18
N TYR A 111 -8.32 -18.59 -8.41
CA TYR A 111 -8.88 -18.69 -9.76
C TYR A 111 -10.29 -18.14 -9.86
N VAL A 112 -10.59 -17.48 -10.97
CA VAL A 112 -11.98 -17.37 -11.44
C VAL A 112 -12.22 -18.47 -12.45
N VAL A 113 -13.25 -19.27 -12.25
CA VAL A 113 -13.64 -20.35 -13.15
C VAL A 113 -14.97 -20.01 -13.80
N VAL A 114 -14.99 -20.00 -15.13
CA VAL A 114 -16.16 -19.62 -15.93
C VAL A 114 -16.52 -20.72 -16.90
N LYS A 115 -17.80 -20.93 -17.17
CA LYS A 115 -18.19 -21.74 -18.33
C LYS A 115 -17.68 -21.11 -19.63
N SER A 116 -17.31 -21.94 -20.59
CA SER A 116 -16.74 -21.53 -21.88
C SER A 116 -17.65 -20.54 -22.63
N ILE A 117 -18.97 -20.76 -22.57
CA ILE A 117 -19.98 -19.86 -23.13
C ILE A 117 -19.94 -18.44 -22.52
N ALA A 118 -19.47 -18.30 -21.28
CA ALA A 118 -19.39 -17.05 -20.54
C ALA A 118 -18.02 -16.38 -20.66
N TYR A 119 -17.01 -17.09 -21.15
CA TYR A 119 -15.61 -16.65 -21.14
C TYR A 119 -15.42 -15.32 -21.87
N ALA A 120 -15.93 -15.19 -23.10
CA ALA A 120 -15.79 -13.96 -23.88
C ALA A 120 -16.45 -12.75 -23.18
N SER A 121 -17.64 -12.94 -22.61
CA SER A 121 -18.34 -11.90 -21.87
C SER A 121 -17.58 -11.51 -20.60
N TYR A 122 -17.15 -12.49 -19.79
CA TYR A 122 -16.32 -12.26 -18.60
C TYR A 122 -15.06 -11.46 -18.93
N HIS A 123 -14.31 -11.94 -19.94
CA HIS A 123 -13.05 -11.35 -20.35
C HIS A 123 -13.19 -9.89 -20.82
N THR A 124 -14.27 -9.60 -21.56
CA THR A 124 -14.47 -8.28 -22.18
C THR A 124 -15.06 -7.26 -21.22
N HIS A 125 -16.03 -7.66 -20.41
CA HIS A 125 -16.85 -6.72 -19.63
C HIS A 125 -16.53 -6.70 -18.12
N TYR A 126 -15.99 -7.78 -17.56
CA TYR A 126 -15.89 -7.95 -16.10
C TYR A 126 -14.45 -8.05 -15.61
N ARG A 127 -13.56 -8.70 -16.38
CA ARG A 127 -12.18 -9.03 -15.99
C ARG A 127 -11.41 -7.82 -15.48
N ASN A 128 -11.43 -6.71 -16.20
CA ASN A 128 -10.60 -5.53 -15.90
C ASN A 128 -11.12 -4.73 -14.70
N THR A 129 -12.41 -4.83 -14.37
CA THR A 129 -13.05 -4.10 -13.27
C THR A 129 -13.22 -4.96 -12.02
N SER A 130 -12.75 -6.21 -12.04
CA SER A 130 -12.85 -7.18 -10.93
C SER A 130 -12.30 -6.68 -9.60
N ALA A 131 -11.32 -5.76 -9.62
CA ALA A 131 -10.80 -5.17 -8.40
C ALA A 131 -11.87 -4.36 -7.64
N VAL A 132 -12.81 -3.73 -8.37
CA VAL A 132 -13.85 -2.86 -7.81
C VAL A 132 -14.99 -3.68 -7.22
N TRP A 133 -15.60 -4.57 -8.01
CA TRP A 133 -16.79 -5.32 -7.59
C TRP A 133 -16.43 -6.64 -6.88
N GLY A 134 -15.33 -7.27 -7.29
CA GLY A 134 -14.90 -8.58 -6.83
C GLY A 134 -13.79 -8.54 -5.78
N GLY A 135 -13.07 -7.42 -5.62
CA GLY A 135 -11.96 -7.36 -4.67
C GLY A 135 -10.82 -8.34 -5.02
N PHE A 136 -10.62 -8.61 -6.32
CA PHE A 136 -9.51 -9.41 -6.83
C PHE A 136 -9.06 -8.89 -8.21
N THR A 137 -7.89 -9.29 -8.70
CA THR A 137 -7.41 -8.87 -10.03
C THR A 137 -6.71 -9.98 -10.81
N HIS A 138 -6.85 -9.91 -12.14
CA HIS A 138 -6.19 -10.77 -13.12
C HIS A 138 -4.92 -10.15 -13.73
N GLN A 139 -4.53 -8.96 -13.28
CA GLN A 139 -3.32 -8.31 -13.74
C GLN A 139 -2.10 -8.85 -12.99
N LYS A 140 -1.09 -9.27 -13.74
CA LYS A 140 0.24 -9.60 -13.22
C LYS A 140 0.97 -8.32 -12.85
N GLY A 141 1.84 -8.40 -11.84
CA GLY A 141 2.84 -7.35 -11.62
C GLY A 141 2.46 -6.26 -10.63
N PHE A 142 1.43 -6.43 -9.80
CA PHE A 142 1.45 -5.66 -8.55
C PHE A 142 2.59 -6.23 -7.70
N PRO A 143 3.51 -5.38 -7.20
CA PRO A 143 4.44 -5.84 -6.18
C PRO A 143 3.61 -6.38 -5.03
N GLN A 144 3.73 -7.68 -4.72
CA GLN A 144 3.33 -8.15 -3.40
C GLN A 144 4.00 -7.20 -2.43
N HIS A 145 3.20 -6.57 -1.55
CA HIS A 145 3.70 -5.58 -0.60
C HIS A 145 5.03 -6.06 -0.07
N GLU A 146 6.11 -5.31 -0.33
CA GLU A 146 7.46 -5.70 0.07
C GLU A 146 7.40 -5.97 1.57
N LYS A 147 7.32 -7.24 1.95
CA LYS A 147 7.48 -7.63 3.34
C LYS A 147 8.87 -7.15 3.70
N LEU A 148 8.99 -6.44 4.83
CA LEU A 148 10.27 -5.95 5.33
C LEU A 148 11.27 -7.10 5.24
N SER A 149 12.25 -6.97 4.35
CA SER A 149 12.97 -8.14 3.85
C SER A 149 14.01 -8.65 4.84
N ASN A 150 14.13 -8.04 6.02
CA ASN A 150 14.95 -8.45 7.17
C ASN A 150 14.84 -7.39 8.30
N PRO A 151 13.77 -7.29 9.11
CA PRO A 151 13.85 -6.54 10.35
C PRO A 151 14.58 -7.41 11.37
N HIS A 152 15.91 -7.55 11.25
CA HIS A 152 16.69 -8.30 12.24
C HIS A 152 16.60 -7.68 13.65
N THR A 153 16.15 -6.42 13.72
CA THR A 153 15.94 -5.70 14.97
C THR A 153 14.66 -4.87 14.89
N ILE A 154 13.78 -5.03 15.88
CA ILE A 154 12.66 -4.14 16.16
C ILE A 154 13.01 -3.39 17.44
N HIS A 155 13.01 -2.06 17.40
CA HIS A 155 13.29 -1.23 18.57
C HIS A 155 11.97 -0.92 19.29
N ALA A 156 11.81 -1.48 20.48
CA ALA A 156 10.75 -1.07 21.40
C ALA A 156 11.09 0.31 21.98
N LEU A 157 10.09 1.19 22.04
CA LEU A 157 10.20 2.51 22.66
C LEU A 157 9.47 2.48 23.99
N SER A 158 10.14 2.93 25.05
CA SER A 158 9.54 3.05 26.38
C SER A 158 8.67 4.31 26.46
N ASP A 159 7.75 4.30 27.42
CA ASP A 159 7.05 5.50 27.91
C ASP A 159 6.17 6.23 26.88
N LEU A 160 5.68 5.52 25.86
CA LEU A 160 4.65 6.04 24.95
C LEU A 160 3.26 5.98 25.61
N SER A 161 2.51 7.07 25.50
CA SER A 161 1.14 7.21 26.00
C SER A 161 0.16 7.41 24.87
N ILE A 162 -0.83 6.53 24.77
CA ILE A 162 -1.96 6.72 23.86
C ILE A 162 -3.03 7.54 24.58
N PRO A 163 -3.39 8.75 24.09
CA PRO A 163 -4.18 9.69 24.87
C PRO A 163 -5.68 9.36 24.91
N THR A 164 -6.24 8.70 23.90
CA THR A 164 -7.68 8.36 23.84
C THR A 164 -7.94 6.97 23.27
N GLU A 165 -9.16 6.46 23.46
CA GLU A 165 -9.61 5.19 22.86
C GLU A 165 -9.63 5.24 21.33
N ASP A 166 -9.90 6.40 20.72
CA ASP A 166 -9.84 6.60 19.28
C ASP A 166 -8.41 6.45 18.73
N HIS A 167 -7.41 6.97 19.48
CA HIS A 167 -6.00 6.74 19.15
C HIS A 167 -5.62 5.27 19.29
N ASN A 168 -6.15 4.57 20.30
CA ASN A 168 -5.93 3.13 20.47
C ASN A 168 -6.53 2.34 19.31
N THR A 169 -7.77 2.63 18.94
CA THR A 169 -8.45 2.02 17.79
C THR A 169 -7.69 2.26 16.49
N THR A 170 -7.16 3.46 16.30
CA THR A 170 -6.35 3.80 15.12
C THR A 170 -5.02 3.03 15.12
N THR A 171 -4.36 2.89 16.27
CA THR A 171 -3.16 2.04 16.41
C THR A 171 -3.43 0.59 16.00
N LEU A 172 -4.61 0.04 16.32
CA LEU A 172 -5.00 -1.30 15.85
C LEU A 172 -5.22 -1.33 14.33
N ARG A 173 -5.84 -0.30 13.74
CA ARG A 173 -6.03 -0.20 12.28
C ARG A 173 -4.70 -0.17 11.53
N VAL A 174 -3.70 0.55 12.05
CA VAL A 174 -2.34 0.62 11.48
C VAL A 174 -1.73 -0.78 11.27
N ILE A 175 -2.03 -1.74 12.16
CA ILE A 175 -1.54 -3.13 12.06
C ILE A 175 -2.25 -3.90 10.93
N HIS A 176 -3.49 -3.57 10.65
CA HIS A 176 -4.33 -4.27 9.67
C HIS A 176 -4.21 -3.74 8.25
N ASP A 177 -3.60 -2.58 8.04
CA ASP A 177 -3.40 -2.04 6.70
C ASP A 177 -2.49 -2.92 5.86
N SER A 178 -3.03 -3.41 4.75
CA SER A 178 -2.33 -4.32 3.87
C SER A 178 -1.28 -3.63 3.00
N THR A 179 -1.35 -2.31 2.84
CA THR A 179 -0.49 -1.56 1.89
C THR A 179 0.36 -0.51 2.61
N PRO A 180 1.60 -0.24 2.16
CA PRO A 180 2.43 0.83 2.75
C PRO A 180 1.82 2.23 2.68
N LEU A 181 1.08 2.54 1.61
CA LEU A 181 0.39 3.82 1.47
C LEU A 181 -0.75 3.95 2.48
N GLY A 182 -1.55 2.89 2.64
CA GLY A 182 -2.60 2.82 3.66
C GLY A 182 -2.02 2.92 5.07
N HIS A 183 -0.96 2.16 5.36
CA HIS A 183 -0.26 2.20 6.64
C HIS A 183 0.25 3.60 6.97
N TYR A 184 0.83 4.32 5.99
CA TYR A 184 1.22 5.72 6.17
C TYR A 184 0.02 6.62 6.51
N LEU A 185 -1.12 6.47 5.81
CA LEU A 185 -2.33 7.24 6.09
C LEU A 185 -2.92 6.95 7.47
N SER A 186 -2.93 5.69 7.91
CA SER A 186 -3.41 5.33 9.25
C SER A 186 -2.49 5.84 10.35
N LEU A 187 -1.17 5.83 10.14
CA LEU A 187 -0.23 6.50 11.04
C LEU A 187 -0.47 8.01 11.05
N TYR A 188 -0.71 8.63 9.89
CA TYR A 188 -1.01 10.05 9.80
C TYR A 188 -2.32 10.40 10.54
N HIS A 189 -3.31 9.50 10.52
CA HIS A 189 -4.55 9.68 11.26
C HIS A 189 -4.33 9.80 12.78
N LEU A 190 -3.28 9.17 13.34
CA LEU A 190 -2.89 9.41 14.74
C LEU A 190 -2.49 10.87 15.00
N ILE A 191 -1.86 11.52 14.03
CA ILE A 191 -1.50 12.95 14.10
C ILE A 191 -2.76 13.80 13.98
N GLU A 192 -3.70 13.43 13.12
CA GLU A 192 -4.99 14.13 12.99
C GLU A 192 -5.76 14.12 14.32
N LEU A 193 -5.89 12.95 14.94
CA LEU A 193 -6.49 12.82 16.27
C LEU A 193 -5.72 13.59 17.34
N SER A 194 -4.38 13.68 17.21
CA SER A 194 -3.55 14.48 18.12
C SER A 194 -3.81 15.98 17.96
N PHE A 195 -4.15 16.47 16.75
CA PHE A 195 -4.57 17.87 16.57
C PHE A 195 -5.85 18.17 17.35
N ASP A 196 -6.83 17.27 17.25
CA ASP A 196 -8.14 17.45 17.89
C ASP A 196 -8.02 17.33 19.41
N TYR A 197 -7.19 16.39 19.88
CA TYR A 197 -6.89 16.24 21.30
C TYR A 197 -6.17 17.48 21.86
N ASP A 198 -5.15 17.99 21.18
CA ASP A 198 -4.44 19.21 21.59
C ASP A 198 -5.36 20.43 21.62
N LEU A 199 -6.22 20.57 20.60
CA LEU A 199 -7.24 21.62 20.58
C LEU A 199 -8.13 21.52 21.82
N LEU A 200 -8.62 20.31 22.13
CA LEU A 200 -9.48 20.09 23.29
C LEU A 200 -8.76 20.45 24.59
N GLN A 201 -7.48 20.05 24.75
CA GLN A 201 -6.68 20.40 25.93
C GLN A 201 -6.51 21.92 26.06
N ASP A 202 -6.20 22.62 24.97
CA ASP A 202 -6.03 24.06 25.01
C ASP A 202 -7.36 24.79 25.29
N LEU A 203 -8.49 24.27 24.78
CA LEU A 203 -9.83 24.78 25.10
C LEU A 203 -10.21 24.55 26.57
N GLN A 204 -9.88 23.38 27.13
CA GLN A 204 -10.10 23.08 28.54
C GLN A 204 -9.27 23.99 29.45
N ALA A 205 -8.03 24.29 29.06
CA ALA A 205 -7.13 25.16 29.81
C ALA A 205 -7.58 26.64 29.85
N LEU A 206 -8.37 27.09 28.87
CA LEU A 206 -8.85 28.48 28.81
C LEU A 206 -9.90 28.84 29.88
N GLY A 207 -10.68 27.85 30.36
CA GLY A 207 -11.82 28.11 31.25
C GLY A 207 -12.81 29.11 30.63
N ASN A 208 -13.00 30.27 31.29
CA ASN A 208 -14.00 31.28 30.90
C ASN A 208 -13.45 32.40 29.98
N ASP A 209 -12.24 32.28 29.42
CA ASP A 209 -11.67 33.30 28.52
C ASP A 209 -12.23 33.21 27.09
N LEU A 210 -13.32 33.94 26.84
CA LEU A 210 -13.95 34.04 25.51
C LEU A 210 -13.04 34.66 24.43
N LYS A 211 -12.10 35.54 24.80
CA LYS A 211 -11.15 36.12 23.83
C LYS A 211 -10.08 35.10 23.45
N GLY A 212 -9.59 34.35 24.42
CA GLY A 212 -8.72 33.20 24.20
C GLY A 212 -9.38 32.15 23.31
N PHE A 213 -10.65 31.85 23.54
CA PHE A 213 -11.43 30.92 22.71
C PHE A 213 -11.40 31.34 21.22
N GLY A 214 -11.72 32.61 20.94
CA GLY A 214 -11.70 33.14 19.58
C GLY A 214 -10.32 33.00 18.89
N LYS A 215 -9.22 33.21 19.63
CA LYS A 215 -7.85 33.03 19.11
C LYS A 215 -7.52 31.57 18.80
N ILE A 216 -7.91 30.65 19.68
CA ILE A 216 -7.66 29.21 19.48
C ILE A 216 -8.42 28.70 18.26
N ILE A 217 -9.71 29.03 18.13
CA ILE A 217 -10.54 28.61 16.99
C ILE A 217 -10.03 29.19 15.68
N ALA A 218 -9.66 30.48 15.66
CA ALA A 218 -9.08 31.09 14.47
C ALA A 218 -7.79 30.38 14.02
N THR A 219 -6.94 29.98 14.98
CA THR A 219 -5.71 29.23 14.71
C THR A 219 -5.98 27.80 14.25
N TYR A 220 -7.06 27.18 14.72
CA TYR A 220 -7.45 25.84 14.31
C TYR A 220 -8.02 25.79 12.89
N ASN A 221 -8.65 26.87 12.42
CA ASN A 221 -9.13 26.98 11.03
C ASN A 221 -8.01 27.19 10.00
N ASN A 222 -6.74 27.17 10.42
CA ASN A 222 -5.61 27.23 9.52
C ASN A 222 -5.51 25.97 8.62
N SER A 223 -4.72 26.11 7.56
CA SER A 223 -4.42 25.00 6.66
C SER A 223 -3.80 23.82 7.40
N GLU A 224 -3.96 22.62 6.85
CA GLU A 224 -3.43 21.38 7.40
C GLU A 224 -1.92 21.44 7.68
N TYR A 225 -1.14 22.05 6.78
CA TYR A 225 0.29 22.32 7.01
C TYR A 225 0.53 23.06 8.33
N GLN A 226 -0.26 24.09 8.64
CA GLN A 226 -0.09 24.87 9.87
C GLN A 226 -0.47 24.06 11.11
N LYS A 227 -1.46 23.17 11.00
CA LYS A 227 -1.80 22.24 12.09
C LYS A 227 -0.62 21.33 12.40
N ILE A 228 -0.03 20.68 11.38
CA ILE A 228 1.17 19.85 11.54
C ILE A 228 2.32 20.67 12.14
N LEU A 229 2.58 21.88 11.61
CA LEU A 229 3.67 22.74 12.08
C LEU A 229 3.52 23.06 13.57
N ARG A 230 2.30 23.32 14.04
CA ARG A 230 2.03 23.59 15.45
C ARG A 230 2.41 22.40 16.34
N LEU A 231 2.01 21.17 15.99
CA LEU A 231 2.39 19.99 16.76
C LEU A 231 3.90 19.74 16.70
N VAL A 232 4.53 19.89 15.54
CA VAL A 232 5.98 19.74 15.39
C VAL A 232 6.70 20.73 16.31
N LYS A 233 6.26 21.99 16.34
CA LYS A 233 6.82 23.02 17.22
C LYS A 233 6.63 22.72 18.70
N LYS A 234 5.49 22.12 19.07
CA LYS A 234 5.15 21.81 20.46
C LYS A 234 5.91 20.58 20.97
N TYR A 235 6.00 19.52 20.18
CA TYR A 235 6.48 18.21 20.63
C TYR A 235 7.89 17.85 20.15
N TRP A 236 8.35 18.36 19.00
CA TRP A 236 9.66 18.04 18.45
C TRP A 236 10.60 19.25 18.54
N THR A 237 11.17 19.46 19.72
CA THR A 237 12.02 20.62 20.03
C THR A 237 13.52 20.32 19.92
N ASP A 238 13.92 19.05 19.90
CA ASP A 238 15.32 18.64 19.76
C ASP A 238 15.82 18.77 18.31
N GLU A 239 16.60 19.84 18.05
CA GLU A 239 17.18 20.14 16.74
C GLU A 239 18.02 18.97 16.20
N ALA A 240 18.80 18.29 17.04
CA ALA A 240 19.69 17.21 16.61
C ALA A 240 18.91 15.97 16.16
N SER A 241 17.83 15.64 16.88
CA SER A 241 16.92 14.56 16.50
C SER A 241 16.22 14.85 15.16
N ILE A 242 15.71 16.07 14.94
CA ILE A 242 15.10 16.45 13.66
C ILE A 242 16.13 16.38 12.53
N GLU A 243 17.32 16.95 12.74
CA GLU A 243 18.40 16.93 11.75
C GLU A 243 18.78 15.49 11.38
N SER A 244 18.87 14.58 12.35
CA SER A 244 19.14 13.16 12.10
C SER A 244 18.07 12.49 11.23
N HIS A 245 16.79 12.75 11.49
CA HIS A 245 15.69 12.20 10.68
C HIS A 245 15.68 12.78 9.26
N LEU A 246 15.86 14.10 9.13
CA LEU A 246 15.96 14.76 7.82
C LEU A 246 17.18 14.28 7.04
N ARG A 247 18.32 14.09 7.71
CA ARG A 247 19.51 13.49 7.11
C ARG A 247 19.22 12.11 6.59
N THR A 248 18.69 11.21 7.41
CA THR A 248 18.31 9.85 6.98
C THR A 248 17.31 9.87 5.82
N PHE A 249 16.36 10.80 5.83
CA PHE A 249 15.40 10.99 4.75
C PHE A 249 16.10 11.37 3.44
N PHE A 250 17.01 12.35 3.44
CA PHE A 250 17.67 12.86 2.23
C PHE A 250 18.94 12.09 1.81
N SER A 251 19.67 11.43 2.71
CA SER A 251 21.04 10.92 2.51
C SER A 251 21.15 9.53 1.88
N SER A 252 20.09 8.97 1.27
CA SER A 252 20.24 7.72 0.51
C SER A 252 20.57 8.01 -0.94
N SER A 253 21.56 7.29 -1.47
CA SER A 253 22.23 7.44 -2.77
C SER A 253 21.36 7.40 -4.04
N GLN A 254 20.06 7.17 -3.93
CA GLN A 254 19.11 7.36 -5.03
C GLN A 254 17.99 8.25 -4.52
N PHE A 255 18.19 9.56 -4.63
CA PHE A 255 17.05 10.46 -4.63
C PHE A 255 16.19 10.06 -5.82
N ASN A 256 15.03 9.48 -5.54
CA ASN A 256 14.09 9.09 -6.56
C ASN A 256 13.59 10.38 -7.24
N SER A 257 13.52 10.40 -8.57
CA SER A 257 12.94 11.53 -9.33
C SER A 257 11.55 11.89 -8.79
N SER A 258 10.79 10.91 -8.30
CA SER A 258 9.50 11.12 -7.66
C SER A 258 9.58 11.97 -6.37
N ILE A 259 10.67 11.93 -5.59
CA ILE A 259 10.83 12.80 -4.41
C ILE A 259 11.14 14.24 -4.85
N ASP A 260 12.00 14.41 -5.87
CA ASP A 260 12.33 15.73 -6.39
C ASP A 260 11.06 16.40 -6.96
N GLU A 261 10.27 15.66 -7.73
CA GLU A 261 8.95 16.06 -8.23
C GLU A 261 7.97 16.36 -7.06
N LEU A 262 7.85 15.44 -6.11
CA LEU A 262 6.97 15.55 -4.96
C LEU A 262 7.28 16.76 -4.07
N LEU A 263 8.55 17.09 -3.84
CA LEU A 263 8.91 18.13 -2.89
C LEU A 263 9.15 19.49 -3.55
N PHE A 264 9.67 19.53 -4.78
CA PHE A 264 10.24 20.76 -5.34
C PHE A 264 9.72 21.17 -6.72
N GLU A 265 9.07 20.28 -7.48
CA GLU A 265 8.52 20.64 -8.80
C GLU A 265 7.25 21.46 -8.66
N TYR A 266 6.32 20.98 -7.83
CA TYR A 266 5.09 21.70 -7.52
C TYR A 266 5.25 22.50 -6.23
N GLU A 267 6.09 23.55 -6.19
CA GLU A 267 6.29 24.36 -4.97
C GLU A 267 4.93 24.77 -4.36
N LYS A 268 4.68 24.30 -3.12
CA LYS A 268 3.52 24.71 -2.32
C LYS A 268 4.00 25.57 -1.15
N GLU A 269 3.15 26.46 -0.66
CA GLU A 269 3.44 27.27 0.52
C GLU A 269 3.88 26.38 1.70
N GLY A 270 4.93 26.80 2.42
CA GLY A 270 5.38 26.15 3.66
C GLY A 270 6.80 25.57 3.63
N PHE A 271 7.45 25.44 2.48
CA PHE A 271 8.88 25.10 2.47
C PHE A 271 9.70 26.29 3.02
N PRO A 272 10.68 26.06 3.92
CA PRO A 272 11.39 27.15 4.60
C PRO A 272 12.31 27.97 3.70
N TRP A 273 12.67 27.43 2.53
CA TRP A 273 13.50 28.10 1.53
C TRP A 273 12.69 28.28 0.25
N THR A 274 12.59 29.50 -0.25
CA THR A 274 11.82 29.80 -1.47
C THR A 274 12.72 29.71 -2.70
N PHE A 275 12.32 28.95 -3.73
CA PHE A 275 13.09 28.86 -4.98
C PHE A 275 12.34 29.33 -6.24
N LYS A 276 11.13 29.89 -6.07
CA LYS A 276 10.22 30.36 -7.14
C LYS A 276 10.88 31.02 -8.35
N ASP A 277 11.92 31.83 -8.14
CA ASP A 277 12.63 32.56 -9.20
C ASP A 277 14.12 32.20 -9.31
N GLN A 278 14.56 31.11 -8.68
CA GLN A 278 15.98 30.75 -8.51
C GLN A 278 16.22 29.24 -8.69
N PRO A 279 16.02 28.70 -9.91
CA PRO A 279 16.17 27.27 -10.20
C PRO A 279 17.58 26.75 -9.89
N ASP A 280 18.62 27.56 -10.10
CA ASP A 280 20.00 27.19 -9.75
C ASP A 280 20.19 26.99 -8.25
N LYS A 281 19.52 27.80 -7.41
CA LYS A 281 19.57 27.61 -5.95
C LYS A 281 18.82 26.37 -5.52
N ARG A 282 17.74 26.00 -6.21
CA ARG A 282 17.04 24.72 -5.98
C ARG A 282 17.96 23.54 -6.32
N ILE A 283 18.64 23.58 -7.46
CA ILE A 283 19.60 22.53 -7.86
C ILE A 283 20.74 22.43 -6.84
N GLN A 284 21.29 23.57 -6.41
CA GLN A 284 22.33 23.60 -5.36
C GLN A 284 21.81 23.04 -4.04
N PHE A 285 20.62 23.45 -3.58
CA PHE A 285 19.96 22.92 -2.38
C PHE A 285 19.88 21.40 -2.44
N ILE A 286 19.25 20.88 -3.50
CA ILE A 286 19.04 19.46 -3.73
C ILE A 286 20.37 18.70 -3.74
N SER A 287 21.37 19.20 -4.47
CA SER A 287 22.72 18.61 -4.53
C SER A 287 23.37 18.51 -3.14
N HIS A 288 23.23 19.56 -2.33
CA HIS A 288 23.78 19.61 -0.97
C HIS A 288 23.07 18.65 -0.02
N ILE A 289 21.74 18.67 0.05
CA ILE A 289 20.98 17.81 0.98
C ILE A 289 21.08 16.32 0.62
N LYS A 290 21.28 15.98 -0.67
CA LYS A 290 21.56 14.61 -1.14
C LYS A 290 22.81 14.03 -0.49
N SER A 291 23.85 14.86 -0.34
CA SER A 291 25.10 14.43 0.31
C SER A 291 24.94 14.27 1.82
N SER A 292 24.26 15.21 2.46
CA SER A 292 23.91 15.19 3.88
C SER A 292 23.07 16.41 4.22
N PHE A 293 21.93 16.22 4.88
CA PHE A 293 21.23 17.32 5.54
C PHE A 293 21.95 17.64 6.86
N SER A 294 22.60 18.80 6.92
CA SER A 294 23.24 19.30 8.14
C SER A 294 23.36 20.83 8.13
N LYS A 295 23.55 21.41 9.32
CA LYS A 295 23.82 22.84 9.48
C LYS A 295 24.97 23.33 8.60
N ASP A 296 26.10 22.62 8.61
CA ASP A 296 27.28 22.99 7.83
C ASP A 296 27.01 22.96 6.32
N CYS A 297 26.24 21.96 5.86
CA CYS A 297 25.89 21.80 4.46
C CYS A 297 25.02 22.98 3.97
N LEU A 298 23.98 23.31 4.73
CA LEU A 298 23.05 24.40 4.39
C LEU A 298 23.73 25.77 4.50
N THR A 299 24.58 25.97 5.50
CA THR A 299 25.34 27.22 5.66
C THR A 299 26.32 27.45 4.50
N LYS A 300 27.04 26.40 4.06
CA LYS A 300 27.93 26.48 2.88
C LYS A 300 27.18 26.81 1.60
N ALA A 301 25.95 26.30 1.47
CA ALA A 301 25.04 26.63 0.38
C ALA A 301 24.40 28.03 0.50
N LYS A 302 24.79 28.83 1.50
CA LYS A 302 24.25 30.17 1.82
C LYS A 302 22.74 30.13 2.09
N LEU A 303 22.28 29.06 2.71
CA LEU A 303 20.89 28.88 3.15
C LEU A 303 20.80 29.13 4.65
N GLY A 304 19.69 29.72 5.09
CA GLY A 304 19.40 29.87 6.51
C GLY A 304 19.28 28.50 7.20
N TYR A 305 19.73 28.43 8.46
CA TYR A 305 19.59 27.25 9.30
C TYR A 305 19.13 27.65 10.70
N SER A 306 18.08 27.01 11.18
CA SER A 306 17.59 27.10 12.56
C SER A 306 16.65 25.94 12.86
N LEU A 307 16.33 25.72 14.13
CA LEU A 307 15.27 24.82 14.55
C LEU A 307 13.95 25.07 13.79
N ASP A 308 13.54 26.33 13.60
CA ASP A 308 12.31 26.66 12.84
C ASP A 308 12.40 26.20 11.38
N HIS A 309 13.56 26.34 10.72
CA HIS A 309 13.76 25.79 9.38
C HIS A 309 13.63 24.26 9.38
N CYS A 310 14.21 23.57 10.37
CA CYS A 310 14.11 22.10 10.46
C CYS A 310 12.66 21.64 10.70
N GLN A 311 11.96 22.30 11.63
CA GLN A 311 10.55 22.03 11.95
C GLN A 311 9.62 22.29 10.75
N ARG A 312 9.85 23.36 9.99
CA ARG A 312 9.11 23.62 8.74
C ARG A 312 9.42 22.61 7.66
N THR A 313 10.67 22.16 7.54
CA THR A 313 11.09 21.16 6.56
C THR A 313 10.40 19.83 6.81
N ILE A 314 10.45 19.32 8.05
CA ILE A 314 9.83 18.04 8.40
C ILE A 314 8.31 18.09 8.25
N THR A 315 7.70 19.21 8.66
CA THR A 315 6.27 19.46 8.46
C THR A 315 5.90 19.41 6.99
N TYR A 316 6.69 20.09 6.14
CA TYR A 316 6.45 20.12 4.70
C TYR A 316 6.54 18.72 4.10
N VAL A 317 7.59 17.94 4.43
CA VAL A 317 7.73 16.57 3.93
C VAL A 317 6.53 15.71 4.31
N ILE A 318 6.12 15.71 5.58
CA ILE A 318 4.94 14.94 6.04
C ILE A 318 3.67 15.37 5.29
N TYR A 319 3.43 16.69 5.21
CA TYR A 319 2.27 17.25 4.51
C TYR A 319 2.24 16.85 3.03
N ARG A 320 3.38 16.88 2.34
CA ARG A 320 3.48 16.52 0.92
C ARG A 320 3.20 15.05 0.68
N PHE A 321 3.75 14.15 1.48
CA PHE A 321 3.45 12.72 1.37
C PHE A 321 1.97 12.43 1.62
N ARG A 322 1.38 13.02 2.67
CA ARG A 322 -0.07 12.89 2.89
C ARG A 322 -0.88 13.37 1.69
N CYS A 323 -0.55 14.56 1.16
CA CYS A 323 -1.28 15.10 0.01
C CYS A 323 -1.16 14.23 -1.23
N ALA A 324 0.04 13.74 -1.54
CA ALA A 324 0.28 12.89 -2.71
C ALA A 324 -0.37 11.50 -2.60
N ILE A 325 -0.56 11.00 -1.39
CA ILE A 325 -1.26 9.73 -1.17
C ILE A 325 -2.80 9.94 -1.17
N ALA A 326 -3.31 11.06 -0.64
CA ALA A 326 -4.74 11.29 -0.44
C ALA A 326 -5.48 11.98 -1.61
N HIS A 327 -4.83 12.93 -2.30
CA HIS A 327 -5.48 13.74 -3.34
C HIS A 327 -5.19 13.17 -4.74
N ALA A 328 -5.88 12.08 -5.06
CA ALA A 328 -5.82 11.37 -6.34
C ALA A 328 -6.75 11.97 -7.43
N SER A 329 -7.29 13.17 -7.21
CA SER A 329 -8.53 13.58 -7.87
C SER A 329 -8.44 13.88 -9.38
N ILE A 330 -7.26 14.04 -9.99
CA ILE A 330 -7.15 14.30 -11.44
C ILE A 330 -5.82 13.76 -12.03
N GLY A 331 -5.58 12.44 -11.99
CA GLY A 331 -4.49 11.81 -12.77
C GLY A 331 -3.04 12.16 -12.39
N GLU A 332 -2.81 13.06 -11.44
CA GLU A 332 -1.50 13.44 -10.89
C GLU A 332 -1.08 12.49 -9.75
N TYR A 333 -1.00 11.18 -10.01
CA TYR A 333 -0.37 10.28 -9.04
C TYR A 333 1.14 10.53 -9.03
N ILE A 334 1.61 11.43 -8.16
CA ILE A 334 3.05 11.53 -7.88
C ILE A 334 3.52 10.26 -7.16
N LEU A 335 2.66 9.63 -6.35
CA LEU A 335 2.95 8.37 -5.67
C LEU A 335 1.88 7.31 -5.99
N THR A 336 2.34 6.17 -6.50
CA THR A 336 1.51 5.00 -6.80
C THR A 336 1.88 3.84 -5.88
N ILE A 337 1.20 2.69 -6.03
CA ILE A 337 1.60 1.45 -5.35
C ILE A 337 3.04 1.03 -5.69
N ASN A 338 3.58 1.43 -6.85
CA ASN A 338 4.96 1.12 -7.23
C ASN A 338 5.97 1.92 -6.38
N ASP A 339 5.54 3.01 -5.75
CA ASP A 339 6.36 3.84 -4.86
C ASP A 339 6.28 3.38 -3.39
N SER A 340 5.69 2.20 -3.15
CA SER A 340 5.57 1.60 -1.80
C SER A 340 6.91 1.52 -1.06
N SER A 341 8.01 1.21 -1.76
CA SER A 341 9.34 1.13 -1.15
C SER A 341 9.83 2.50 -0.66
N LEU A 342 9.53 3.56 -1.42
CA LEU A 342 9.84 4.94 -1.03
C LEU A 342 9.06 5.34 0.24
N VAL A 343 7.75 5.09 0.27
CA VAL A 343 6.90 5.39 1.43
C VAL A 343 7.37 4.62 2.67
N THR A 344 7.67 3.33 2.52
CA THR A 344 8.09 2.45 3.63
C THR A 344 9.46 2.84 4.18
N LYS A 345 10.44 3.13 3.32
CA LYS A 345 11.84 3.36 3.73
C LYS A 345 12.13 4.80 4.11
N LYS A 346 11.30 5.77 3.68
CA LYS A 346 11.58 7.21 3.85
C LYS A 346 10.50 7.95 4.61
N ALA A 347 9.28 7.94 4.09
CA ALA A 347 8.21 8.74 4.67
C ALA A 347 7.74 8.19 6.01
N THR A 348 7.58 6.86 6.10
CA THR A 348 7.08 6.17 7.31
C THR A 348 8.02 6.35 8.51
N PRO A 349 9.35 6.15 8.41
CA PRO A 349 10.26 6.39 9.54
C PRO A 349 10.25 7.84 10.03
N LEU A 350 10.13 8.82 9.12
CA LEU A 350 10.01 10.23 9.47
C LEU A 350 8.72 10.51 10.26
N LEU A 351 7.60 9.95 9.79
CA LEU A 351 6.29 10.07 10.43
C LEU A 351 6.26 9.40 11.81
N MET A 352 6.80 8.19 11.92
CA MET A 352 6.92 7.48 13.19
C MET A 352 7.80 8.25 14.18
N GLY A 353 8.93 8.80 13.70
CA GLY A 353 9.78 9.68 14.51
C GLY A 353 8.99 10.83 15.14
N PHE A 354 8.07 11.42 14.38
CA PHE A 354 7.19 12.48 14.87
C PHE A 354 6.15 11.96 15.87
N ILE A 355 5.41 10.89 15.53
CA ILE A 355 4.41 10.28 16.41
C ILE A 355 5.03 9.91 17.76
N ASN A 356 6.26 9.41 17.74
CA ASN A 356 7.01 9.12 18.96
C ASN A 356 7.23 10.36 19.82
N GLN A 357 7.52 11.53 19.23
CA GLN A 357 7.64 12.76 20.01
C GLN A 357 6.29 13.23 20.58
N ILE A 358 5.18 13.03 19.87
CA ILE A 358 3.85 13.41 20.35
C ILE A 358 3.42 12.54 21.55
N PHE A 359 3.67 11.23 21.48
CA PHE A 359 3.21 10.29 22.51
C PHE A 359 4.22 10.01 23.62
N LYS A 360 5.45 10.54 23.51
CA LYS A 360 6.45 10.42 24.58
C LYS A 360 6.03 11.25 25.79
N LYS A 361 6.06 10.62 26.97
CA LYS A 361 5.85 11.29 28.26
C LYS A 361 7.08 12.06 28.74
#